data_AF-A0A223V8Y9-F1
#
_entry.id   AF-A0A223V8Y9-F1
#
_cell.length_a   1.000
_cell.length_b   1.000
_cell.length_c   1.000
_cell.angle_alpha   90.00
_cell.angle_beta   90.00
_cell.angle_gamma   90.00
#
_symmetry.space_group_name_H-M   'P 1'
#
loop_
_entity.id
_entity.type
_entity.pdbx_description
1 polymer ?
#
loop_
_entity_poly.entity_id
_entity_poly.type
_entity_poly.pdbx_seq_one_letter_code
_entity_poly.pdbx_strand_id
1 'polypeptide(L)'
;MDIIKNKQNNYIKKFAFHKSKRWEYEQEHRIVTSKIGLNSYYHKALKSIYFGLKINESDKSKIINLFKSRGIQFYQIELEKNSYSFKAVKLESDNSHESKYLQQLPITISNGKIIEFEILKSKMFNYGGIGEFKVLLKQELNKSELETLINYLKENLFNEGKVLFFEFFTEQNIAEGVPWAYVNIRKGQTDIQFNRKKNCTQ
;
A
#
# COMPACT_ATOMS: atom_id res chain seq x y z
N MET A 1 -18.37 -5.90 -6.76
CA MET A 1 -19.52 -6.07 -5.83
C MET A 1 -20.53 -6.97 -6.53
N ASP A 2 -20.08 -8.14 -7.02
CA ASP A 2 -20.81 -8.88 -8.08
C ASP A 2 -21.35 -10.24 -7.59
N ILE A 3 -20.89 -10.71 -6.43
CA ILE A 3 -21.40 -11.94 -5.79
C ILE A 3 -22.86 -11.76 -5.33
N ILE A 4 -23.30 -10.51 -5.11
CA ILE A 4 -24.62 -10.22 -4.53
C ILE A 4 -25.76 -10.42 -5.55
N LYS A 5 -25.50 -10.22 -6.86
CA LYS A 5 -26.55 -10.16 -7.90
C LYS A 5 -27.05 -11.53 -8.38
N ASN A 6 -26.34 -12.63 -8.13
CA ASN A 6 -26.76 -13.94 -8.63
C ASN A 6 -27.62 -14.69 -7.59
N LYS A 7 -28.92 -14.88 -7.89
CA LYS A 7 -29.91 -15.57 -7.02
C LYS A 7 -29.54 -17.03 -6.72
N GLN A 8 -28.71 -17.68 -7.54
CA GLN A 8 -28.29 -19.08 -7.36
C GLN A 8 -27.24 -19.30 -6.25
N ASN A 9 -26.59 -18.26 -5.72
CA ASN A 9 -25.46 -18.39 -4.76
C ASN A 9 -25.85 -18.26 -3.28
N ASN A 10 -27.04 -18.72 -2.90
CA ASN A 10 -27.53 -18.58 -1.52
C ASN A 10 -26.70 -19.39 -0.49
N TYR A 11 -26.15 -20.53 -0.91
CA TYR A 11 -25.26 -21.35 -0.08
C TYR A 11 -23.90 -20.68 0.18
N ILE A 12 -23.28 -20.11 -0.86
CA ILE A 12 -22.02 -19.35 -0.71
C ILE A 12 -22.23 -18.16 0.23
N LYS A 13 -23.38 -17.47 0.12
CA LYS A 13 -23.72 -16.40 1.06
C LYS A 13 -23.82 -16.91 2.51
N LYS A 14 -24.47 -18.06 2.74
CA LYS A 14 -24.54 -18.66 4.08
C LYS A 14 -23.18 -19.09 4.62
N PHE A 15 -22.32 -19.72 3.81
CA PHE A 15 -21.00 -20.17 4.29
C PHE A 15 -20.00 -19.02 4.47
N ALA A 16 -19.98 -18.04 3.57
CA ALA A 16 -19.00 -16.95 3.61
C ALA A 16 -19.34 -15.88 4.64
N PHE A 17 -20.64 -15.62 4.89
CA PHE A 17 -21.09 -14.51 5.74
C PHE A 17 -21.79 -14.95 7.04
N HIS A 18 -22.05 -16.24 7.26
CA HIS A 18 -22.64 -16.74 8.51
C HIS A 18 -21.54 -17.36 9.39
N LYS A 19 -21.10 -16.61 10.40
CA LYS A 19 -20.13 -17.08 11.40
C LYS A 19 -20.86 -17.96 12.43
N SER A 20 -20.17 -18.97 12.97
CA SER A 20 -20.69 -19.71 14.13
C SER A 20 -20.91 -18.76 15.31
N LYS A 21 -22.01 -18.91 16.05
CA LYS A 21 -22.27 -18.14 17.29
C LYS A 21 -21.10 -18.19 18.27
N ARG A 22 -20.37 -19.31 18.30
CA ARG A 22 -19.19 -19.47 19.14
C ARG A 22 -18.09 -18.46 18.85
N TRP A 23 -18.06 -17.81 17.69
CA TRP A 23 -17.02 -16.83 17.32
C TRP A 23 -17.54 -15.39 17.30
N GLU A 24 -18.73 -15.14 17.87
CA GLU A 24 -19.32 -13.81 17.98
C GLU A 24 -18.46 -12.85 18.84
N TYR A 25 -17.75 -13.40 19.83
CA TYR A 25 -16.86 -12.62 20.69
C TYR A 25 -15.66 -11.98 19.94
N GLU A 26 -15.30 -12.48 18.76
CA GLU A 26 -14.13 -12.00 18.01
C GLU A 26 -14.36 -10.65 17.33
N GLN A 27 -15.62 -10.23 17.17
CA GLN A 27 -16.01 -8.96 16.53
C GLN A 27 -15.28 -8.69 15.18
N GLU A 28 -15.01 -9.77 14.44
CA GLU A 28 -14.24 -9.75 13.19
C GLU A 28 -15.13 -9.31 12.01
N HIS A 29 -14.63 -8.38 11.21
CA HIS A 29 -15.20 -8.07 9.89
C HIS A 29 -14.48 -8.84 8.79
N ARG A 30 -15.23 -9.53 7.91
CA ARG A 30 -14.68 -10.27 6.75
C ARG A 30 -14.91 -9.52 5.45
N ILE A 31 -13.84 -9.37 4.68
CA ILE A 31 -13.88 -8.82 3.32
C ILE A 31 -13.73 -10.00 2.35
N VAL A 32 -14.75 -10.23 1.53
CA VAL A 32 -14.74 -11.28 0.50
C VAL A 32 -14.58 -10.61 -0.86
N THR A 33 -13.51 -10.92 -1.57
CA THR A 33 -13.25 -10.40 -2.91
C THR A 33 -13.35 -11.52 -3.94
N SER A 34 -13.77 -11.18 -5.16
CA SER A 34 -13.76 -12.11 -6.29
C SER A 34 -12.37 -12.23 -6.93
N LYS A 35 -11.40 -11.44 -6.45
CA LYS A 35 -10.02 -11.42 -6.96
C LYS A 35 -9.24 -12.55 -6.30
N ILE A 36 -8.85 -13.53 -7.10
CA ILE A 36 -7.96 -14.61 -6.70
C ILE A 36 -6.53 -14.06 -6.64
N GLY A 37 -5.77 -14.39 -5.60
CA GLY A 37 -4.38 -13.96 -5.43
C GLY A 37 -4.20 -12.74 -4.52
N LEU A 38 -3.19 -11.92 -4.79
CA LEU A 38 -2.82 -10.79 -3.93
C LEU A 38 -3.89 -9.69 -3.99
N ASN A 39 -4.37 -9.30 -2.83
CA ASN A 39 -5.30 -8.18 -2.69
C ASN A 39 -4.53 -6.98 -2.16
N SER A 40 -4.44 -5.92 -2.98
CA SER A 40 -3.86 -4.64 -2.56
C SER A 40 -4.76 -3.98 -1.53
N TYR A 41 -4.16 -3.33 -0.55
CA TYR A 41 -4.86 -2.55 0.47
C TYR A 41 -4.18 -1.19 0.63
N TYR A 42 -4.92 -0.21 1.18
CA TYR A 42 -4.31 1.07 1.51
C TYR A 42 -3.33 0.89 2.68
N HIS A 43 -2.05 1.18 2.46
CA HIS A 43 -1.00 0.79 3.41
C HIS A 43 -1.22 1.31 4.85
N LYS A 44 -1.81 2.52 5.02
CA LYS A 44 -2.10 3.09 6.35
C LYS A 44 -3.25 2.37 7.08
N ALA A 45 -3.98 1.47 6.42
CA ALA A 45 -5.03 0.67 7.05
C ALA A 45 -4.46 -0.44 7.95
N LEU A 46 -3.22 -0.89 7.71
CA LEU A 46 -2.55 -1.87 8.56
C LEU A 46 -1.91 -1.16 9.76
N LYS A 47 -2.51 -1.32 10.94
CA LYS A 47 -2.04 -0.69 12.19
C LYS A 47 -1.17 -1.63 13.03
N SER A 48 -1.56 -2.89 13.10
CA SER A 48 -0.91 -3.89 13.93
C SER A 48 -0.96 -5.27 13.29
N ILE A 49 -0.01 -6.12 13.67
CA ILE A 49 0.06 -7.54 13.31
C ILE A 49 0.08 -8.35 14.60
N TYR A 50 -0.82 -9.32 14.68
CA TYR A 50 -0.90 -10.27 15.79
C TYR A 50 -0.39 -11.62 15.34
N PHE A 51 0.67 -12.10 15.98
CA PHE A 51 1.23 -13.40 15.73
C PHE A 51 0.51 -14.46 16.56
N GLY A 52 0.07 -15.53 15.90
CA GLY A 52 -0.58 -16.65 16.58
C GLY A 52 0.35 -17.34 17.56
N LEU A 53 -0.25 -18.08 18.50
CA LEU A 53 0.46 -18.76 19.59
C LEU A 53 1.61 -19.67 19.14
N LYS A 54 1.49 -20.30 17.96
CA LYS A 54 2.43 -21.31 17.45
C LYS A 54 3.25 -20.82 16.25
N ILE A 55 3.40 -19.51 16.05
CA ILE A 55 4.25 -19.02 14.96
C ILE A 55 5.70 -19.46 15.17
N ASN A 56 6.40 -19.79 14.09
CA ASN A 56 7.83 -20.03 14.15
C ASN A 56 8.57 -18.69 14.29
N GLU A 57 9.57 -18.63 15.18
CA GLU A 57 10.43 -17.46 15.38
C GLU A 57 11.06 -16.94 14.08
N SER A 58 11.52 -17.85 13.20
CA SER A 58 12.14 -17.44 11.93
C SER A 58 11.17 -16.68 11.02
N ASP A 59 9.91 -17.11 10.92
CA ASP A 59 8.91 -16.44 10.11
C ASP A 59 8.40 -15.17 10.77
N LYS A 60 8.26 -15.18 12.10
CA LYS A 60 7.97 -13.98 12.90
C LYS A 60 9.01 -12.88 12.63
N SER A 61 10.30 -13.21 12.70
CA SER A 61 11.40 -12.27 12.42
C SER A 61 11.38 -11.76 10.98
N LYS A 62 11.12 -12.62 9.99
CA LYS A 62 10.97 -12.19 8.58
C LYS A 62 9.85 -11.17 8.42
N ILE A 63 8.69 -11.42 9.03
CA ILE A 63 7.54 -10.50 8.96
C ILE A 63 7.87 -9.19 9.66
N ILE A 64 8.44 -9.22 10.87
CA ILE A 64 8.85 -8.01 11.60
C ILE A 64 9.82 -7.18 10.74
N ASN A 65 10.82 -7.81 10.15
CA ASN A 65 11.81 -7.14 9.30
C ASN A 65 11.19 -6.54 8.03
N LEU A 66 10.25 -7.24 7.38
CA LEU A 66 9.55 -6.75 6.20
C LEU A 66 8.74 -5.47 6.47
N PHE A 67 8.16 -5.38 7.67
CA PHE A 67 7.33 -4.26 8.09
C PHE A 67 8.07 -3.26 8.99
N LYS A 68 9.38 -3.44 9.17
CA LYS A 68 10.24 -2.49 9.89
C LYS A 68 10.12 -1.12 9.22
N SER A 69 10.09 -0.05 10.03
CA SER A 69 9.98 1.34 9.56
C SER A 69 8.65 1.71 8.88
N ARG A 70 7.61 0.87 8.96
CA ARG A 70 6.24 1.19 8.52
C ARG A 70 5.32 1.66 9.64
N GLY A 71 5.85 1.81 10.87
CA GLY A 71 5.09 2.27 12.04
C GLY A 71 4.03 1.26 12.53
N ILE A 72 4.21 -0.02 12.23
CA ILE A 72 3.28 -1.10 12.60
C ILE A 72 3.63 -1.64 13.98
N GLN A 73 2.60 -1.88 14.78
CA GLN A 73 2.74 -2.49 16.10
C GLN A 73 2.65 -4.01 16.00
N PHE A 74 3.52 -4.72 16.71
CA PHE A 74 3.54 -6.18 16.72
C PHE A 74 3.08 -6.72 18.07
N TYR A 75 2.31 -7.80 18.03
CA TYR A 75 1.80 -8.47 19.22
C TYR A 75 1.99 -9.98 19.08
N GLN A 76 2.33 -10.65 20.18
CA GLN A 76 2.32 -12.10 20.29
C GLN A 76 1.09 -12.53 21.09
N ILE A 77 0.32 -13.47 20.54
CA ILE A 77 -0.74 -14.12 21.31
C ILE A 77 -0.09 -15.15 22.24
N GLU A 78 -0.40 -15.04 23.54
CA GLU A 78 0.05 -15.94 24.59
C GLU A 78 -1.16 -16.56 25.31
N LEU A 79 -1.01 -17.81 25.75
CA LEU A 79 -1.96 -18.45 26.65
C LEU A 79 -1.74 -17.91 28.07
N GLU A 80 -2.81 -17.50 28.73
CA GLU A 80 -2.74 -17.13 30.13
C GLU A 80 -2.54 -18.36 31.02
N LYS A 81 -1.69 -18.23 32.04
CA LYS A 81 -1.41 -19.35 32.96
C LYS A 81 -2.70 -19.75 33.67
N ASN A 82 -2.97 -21.06 33.72
CA ASN A 82 -4.13 -21.66 34.37
C ASN A 82 -5.49 -21.22 33.81
N SER A 83 -5.54 -20.73 32.56
CA SER A 83 -6.80 -20.46 31.87
C SER A 83 -6.75 -20.92 30.41
N TYR A 84 -7.92 -20.98 29.77
CA TYR A 84 -8.03 -21.18 28.31
C TYR A 84 -8.09 -19.83 27.56
N SER A 85 -7.81 -18.73 28.25
CA SER A 85 -7.87 -17.38 27.69
C SER A 85 -6.57 -17.01 27.02
N PHE A 86 -6.67 -16.19 25.98
CA PHE A 86 -5.54 -15.65 25.26
C PHE A 86 -5.38 -14.16 25.57
N LYS A 87 -4.13 -13.72 25.68
CA LYS A 87 -3.76 -12.30 25.77
C LYS A 87 -2.84 -11.93 24.61
N ALA A 88 -2.95 -10.68 24.16
CA ALA A 88 -2.02 -10.12 23.19
C ALA A 88 -0.93 -9.33 23.93
N VAL A 89 0.31 -9.81 23.88
CA VAL A 89 1.48 -9.15 24.47
C VAL A 89 2.18 -8.35 23.40
N LYS A 90 2.33 -7.03 23.62
CA LYS A 90 3.04 -6.16 22.69
C LYS A 90 4.51 -6.56 22.65
N LEU A 91 5.05 -6.72 21.44
CA LEU A 91 6.47 -6.95 21.23
C LEU A 91 7.20 -5.62 21.22
N GLU A 92 8.32 -5.55 21.95
CA GLU A 92 9.24 -4.44 21.80
C GLU A 92 9.87 -4.49 20.41
N SER A 93 9.74 -3.39 19.68
CA SER A 93 10.39 -3.20 18.39
C SER A 93 10.89 -1.76 18.36
N ASP A 94 12.09 -1.54 17.83
CA ASP A 94 12.70 -0.21 17.58
C ASP A 94 11.95 0.63 16.52
N ASN A 95 10.62 0.57 16.53
CA ASN A 95 9.73 1.31 15.64
C ASN A 95 9.35 2.68 16.23
N SER A 96 10.20 3.27 17.08
CA SER A 96 9.99 4.61 17.67
C SER A 96 10.10 5.76 16.65
N HIS A 97 10.44 5.46 15.39
CA HIS A 97 10.57 6.46 14.34
C HIS A 97 9.27 6.61 13.54
N GLU A 98 8.93 7.85 13.20
CA GLU A 98 7.86 8.16 12.25
C GLU A 98 8.04 7.36 10.94
N SER A 99 6.98 6.69 10.50
CA SER A 99 7.01 5.87 9.30
C SER A 99 7.17 6.73 8.05
N LYS A 100 8.36 6.68 7.45
CA LYS A 100 8.65 7.31 6.15
C LYS A 100 8.21 6.49 4.92
N TYR A 101 7.62 5.31 5.15
CA TYR A 101 7.14 4.43 4.10
C TYR A 101 6.10 5.13 3.19
N LEU A 102 6.36 5.12 1.88
CA LEU A 102 5.55 5.79 0.85
C LEU A 102 5.40 7.31 1.06
N GLN A 103 6.37 7.94 1.71
CA GLN A 103 6.50 9.39 1.86
C GLN A 103 7.89 9.88 1.42
N GLN A 104 8.88 9.00 1.49
CA GLN A 104 10.23 9.24 1.03
C GLN A 104 10.74 8.01 0.27
N LEU A 105 11.53 8.24 -0.79
CA LEU A 105 12.25 7.17 -1.48
C LEU A 105 13.37 6.63 -0.57
N PRO A 106 13.50 5.30 -0.40
CA PRO A 106 14.57 4.73 0.41
C PRO A 106 15.96 5.23 -0.02
N ILE A 107 16.77 5.65 0.96
CA ILE A 107 18.11 6.24 0.74
C ILE A 107 19.02 5.30 -0.06
N THR A 108 18.82 4.00 0.12
CA THR A 108 19.53 2.92 -0.57
C THR A 108 19.32 2.93 -2.08
N ILE A 109 18.14 3.34 -2.55
CA ILE A 109 17.81 3.37 -3.99
C ILE A 109 17.89 4.77 -4.59
N SER A 110 17.99 5.80 -3.75
CA SER A 110 18.13 7.20 -4.18
C SER A 110 19.58 7.70 -4.19
N ASN A 111 20.57 6.80 -4.09
CA ASN A 111 22.00 7.10 -4.04
C ASN A 111 22.34 8.15 -2.95
N GLY A 112 21.75 8.05 -1.76
CA GLY A 112 22.00 8.99 -0.66
C GLY A 112 21.13 10.25 -0.67
N LYS A 113 20.38 10.53 -1.75
CA LYS A 113 19.56 11.74 -1.86
C LYS A 113 18.22 11.57 -1.14
N ILE A 114 17.77 12.60 -0.44
CA ILE A 114 16.42 12.64 0.13
C ILE A 114 15.45 13.05 -0.99
N ILE A 115 14.52 12.16 -1.33
CA ILE A 115 13.45 12.41 -2.30
C ILE A 115 12.12 12.20 -1.58
N GLU A 116 11.47 13.30 -1.21
CA GLU A 116 10.19 13.31 -0.51
C GLU A 116 9.03 13.56 -1.48
N PHE A 117 7.94 12.87 -1.22
CA PHE A 117 6.73 12.95 -2.03
C PHE A 117 5.48 12.67 -1.22
N GLU A 118 4.34 13.13 -1.72
CA GLU A 118 3.03 12.88 -1.14
C GLU A 118 2.10 12.29 -2.21
N ILE A 119 1.41 11.20 -1.88
CA ILE A 119 0.42 10.59 -2.76
C ILE A 119 -0.92 11.30 -2.52
N LEU A 120 -1.28 12.21 -3.42
CA LEU A 120 -2.53 12.98 -3.36
C LEU A 120 -3.75 12.14 -3.75
N LYS A 121 -3.58 11.25 -4.73
CA LYS A 121 -4.65 10.38 -5.24
C LYS A 121 -4.06 9.05 -5.68
N SER A 122 -4.72 7.97 -5.30
CA SER A 122 -4.49 6.64 -5.88
C SER A 122 -5.84 5.98 -6.17
N LYS A 123 -6.10 5.63 -7.42
CA LYS A 123 -7.31 4.90 -7.83
C LYS A 123 -6.94 3.71 -8.68
N MET A 124 -7.59 2.57 -8.42
CA MET A 124 -7.50 1.37 -9.24
C MET A 124 -8.85 0.98 -9.79
N PHE A 125 -8.86 0.61 -11.06
CA PHE A 125 -10.02 0.06 -11.75
C PHE A 125 -9.80 -1.44 -11.96
N ASN A 126 -10.39 -2.25 -11.07
CA ASN A 126 -10.16 -3.70 -10.95
C ASN A 126 -10.42 -4.50 -12.24
N TYR A 127 -11.29 -4.03 -13.13
CA TYR A 127 -11.63 -4.77 -14.36
C TYR A 127 -10.56 -4.63 -15.46
N GLY A 128 -9.79 -3.54 -15.46
CA GLY A 128 -8.79 -3.25 -16.50
C GLY A 128 -7.33 -3.34 -16.05
N GLY A 129 -7.07 -3.45 -14.74
CA GLY A 129 -5.72 -3.28 -14.20
C GLY A 129 -5.18 -1.87 -14.47
N ILE A 130 -6.08 -0.87 -14.56
CA ILE A 130 -5.76 0.53 -14.80
C ILE A 130 -5.60 1.22 -13.45
N GLY A 131 -4.50 1.94 -13.26
CA GLY A 131 -4.25 2.76 -12.08
C GLY A 131 -4.02 4.23 -12.44
N GLU A 132 -4.59 5.13 -11.66
CA GLU A 132 -4.37 6.58 -11.75
C GLU A 132 -3.77 7.11 -10.46
N PHE A 133 -2.70 7.90 -10.59
CA PHE A 133 -1.94 8.44 -9.47
C PHE A 133 -1.69 9.93 -9.64
N LYS A 134 -1.87 10.65 -8.55
CA LYS A 134 -1.40 12.03 -8.42
C LYS A 134 -0.41 12.08 -7.28
N VAL A 135 0.81 12.54 -7.57
CA VAL A 135 1.93 12.57 -6.62
C VAL A 135 2.47 14.00 -6.59
N LEU A 136 2.56 14.58 -5.40
CA LEU A 136 3.24 15.84 -5.17
C LEU A 136 4.70 15.55 -4.81
N LEU A 137 5.63 16.17 -5.53
CA LEU A 137 7.05 16.12 -5.26
C LEU A 137 7.46 17.39 -4.52
N LYS A 138 8.30 17.24 -3.48
CA LYS A 138 8.90 18.39 -2.77
C LYS A 138 10.05 19.03 -3.54
N GLN A 139 10.56 18.36 -4.57
CA GLN A 139 11.63 18.82 -5.44
C GLN A 139 11.44 18.29 -6.86
N GLU A 140 11.99 18.99 -7.85
CA GLU A 140 12.08 18.45 -9.21
C GLU A 140 13.10 17.31 -9.28
N LEU A 141 12.81 16.33 -10.14
CA LEU A 141 13.63 15.14 -10.33
C LEU A 141 14.18 15.10 -11.75
N ASN A 142 15.37 14.55 -11.91
CA ASN A 142 15.83 14.19 -13.26
C ASN A 142 15.09 12.92 -13.74
N LYS A 143 15.25 12.59 -15.02
CA LYS A 143 14.56 11.43 -15.63
C LYS A 143 14.86 10.10 -14.90
N SER A 144 16.11 9.87 -14.53
CA SER A 144 16.53 8.64 -13.84
C SER A 144 15.97 8.54 -12.42
N GLU A 145 15.99 9.64 -11.67
CA GLU A 145 15.38 9.71 -10.33
C GLU A 145 13.87 9.46 -10.39
N LEU A 146 13.21 10.04 -11.40
CA LEU A 146 11.79 9.84 -11.63
C LEU A 146 11.47 8.37 -11.98
N GLU A 147 12.26 7.74 -12.84
CA GLU A 147 12.16 6.31 -13.16
C GLU A 147 12.30 5.42 -11.91
N THR A 148 13.26 5.72 -11.05
CA THR A 148 13.43 5.00 -9.78
C THR A 148 12.21 5.17 -8.87
N LEU A 149 11.67 6.39 -8.75
CA LEU A 149 10.46 6.65 -7.97
C LEU A 149 9.25 5.90 -8.54
N ILE A 150 9.07 5.92 -9.86
CA ILE A 150 7.98 5.19 -10.54
C ILE A 150 8.06 3.70 -10.25
N ASN A 151 9.25 3.11 -10.37
CA ASN A 151 9.45 1.68 -10.10
C ASN A 151 9.14 1.35 -8.64
N TYR A 152 9.64 2.17 -7.71
CA TYR A 152 9.34 2.03 -6.29
C TYR A 152 7.84 2.09 -6.00
N LEU A 153 7.12 3.08 -6.56
CA LEU A 153 5.67 3.23 -6.39
C LEU A 153 4.91 2.05 -7.01
N LYS A 154 5.31 1.59 -8.19
CA LYS A 154 4.70 0.44 -8.87
C LYS A 154 4.83 -0.83 -8.01
N GLU A 155 6.02 -1.13 -7.51
CA GLU A 155 6.26 -2.31 -6.68
C GLU A 155 5.50 -2.28 -5.36
N ASN A 156 5.48 -1.13 -4.68
CA ASN A 156 4.95 -1.01 -3.33
C ASN A 156 3.45 -0.73 -3.26
N LEU A 157 2.88 -0.17 -4.32
CA LEU A 157 1.45 0.11 -4.37
C LEU A 157 0.69 -0.85 -5.30
N PHE A 158 1.22 -1.19 -6.49
CA PHE A 158 0.44 -1.82 -7.56
C PHE A 158 1.25 -2.76 -8.47
N ASN A 159 1.77 -3.85 -7.92
CA ASN A 159 2.59 -4.82 -8.67
C ASN A 159 1.86 -5.43 -9.90
N GLU A 160 0.53 -5.51 -9.87
CA GLU A 160 -0.28 -6.16 -10.91
C GLU A 160 -0.90 -5.20 -11.94
N GLY A 161 -0.60 -3.90 -11.86
CA GLY A 161 -1.14 -2.90 -12.77
C GLY A 161 -0.65 -3.10 -14.22
N LYS A 162 -1.58 -3.24 -15.17
CA LYS A 162 -1.27 -3.38 -16.61
C LYS A 162 -1.02 -2.04 -17.29
N VAL A 163 -1.78 -1.03 -16.86
CA VAL A 163 -1.71 0.35 -17.36
C VAL A 163 -1.71 1.30 -16.19
N LEU A 164 -0.69 2.13 -16.07
CA LEU A 164 -0.56 3.08 -14.96
C LEU A 164 -0.35 4.49 -15.50
N PHE A 165 -1.11 5.42 -14.93
CA PHE A 165 -1.04 6.84 -15.23
C PHE A 165 -0.57 7.57 -13.98
N PHE A 166 0.57 8.26 -14.06
CA PHE A 166 1.05 9.12 -12.99
C PHE A 166 1.07 10.57 -13.46
N GLU A 167 0.51 11.44 -12.63
CA GLU A 167 0.64 12.88 -12.72
C GLU A 167 1.51 13.34 -11.55
N PHE A 168 2.68 13.89 -11.85
CA PHE A 168 3.59 14.45 -10.87
C PHE A 168 3.42 15.96 -10.83
N PHE A 169 3.21 16.50 -9.64
CA PHE A 169 3.10 17.93 -9.37
C PHE A 169 4.29 18.37 -8.54
N THR A 170 4.68 19.63 -8.68
CA THR A 170 5.50 20.35 -7.70
C THR A 170 4.60 21.35 -6.98
N GLU A 171 5.08 21.97 -5.90
CA GLU A 171 4.31 22.99 -5.18
C GLU A 171 3.93 24.19 -6.06
N GLN A 172 4.74 24.53 -7.07
CA GLN A 172 4.42 25.59 -8.03
C GLN A 172 3.31 25.17 -9.00
N ASN A 173 3.40 23.94 -9.52
CA ASN A 173 2.50 23.40 -10.53
C ASN A 173 1.11 23.03 -9.99
N ILE A 174 1.00 22.69 -8.70
CA ILE A 174 -0.28 22.33 -8.10
C ILE A 174 -1.26 23.52 -8.06
N ALA A 175 -0.74 24.74 -7.85
CA ALA A 175 -1.54 25.97 -7.85
C ALA A 175 -2.10 26.29 -9.24
N GLU A 176 -1.38 25.90 -10.29
CA GLU A 176 -1.77 26.10 -11.69
C GLU A 176 -2.69 25.00 -12.21
N GLY A 177 -2.88 23.91 -11.45
CA GLY A 177 -3.69 22.76 -11.86
C GLY A 177 -3.08 21.94 -12.98
N VAL A 178 -1.80 22.16 -13.31
CA VAL A 178 -1.11 21.52 -14.42
C VAL A 178 0.09 20.72 -13.89
N PRO A 179 0.15 19.40 -14.09
CA PRO A 179 1.25 18.59 -13.58
C PRO A 179 2.57 18.94 -14.30
N TRP A 180 3.64 18.82 -13.55
CA TRP A 180 5.02 19.00 -13.97
C TRP A 180 5.48 17.86 -14.88
N ALA A 181 5.05 16.63 -14.62
CA ALA A 181 5.31 15.50 -15.51
C ALA A 181 4.14 14.52 -15.57
N TYR A 182 3.96 13.93 -16.75
CA TYR A 182 3.05 12.80 -16.99
C TYR A 182 3.86 11.55 -17.27
N VAL A 183 3.43 10.44 -16.69
CA VAL A 183 4.04 9.15 -16.94
C VAL A 183 2.99 8.11 -17.24
N ASN A 184 3.15 7.45 -18.37
CA ASN A 184 2.27 6.39 -18.84
C ASN A 184 3.05 5.08 -18.90
N ILE A 185 2.62 4.09 -18.14
CA ILE A 185 3.17 2.73 -18.22
C ILE A 185 2.15 1.86 -18.91
N ARG A 186 2.54 1.22 -20.03
CA ARG A 186 1.69 0.29 -20.78
C ARG A 186 2.51 -0.91 -21.21
N LYS A 187 2.08 -2.13 -20.84
CA LYS A 187 2.73 -3.39 -21.24
C LYS A 187 4.27 -3.39 -21.00
N GLY A 188 4.72 -2.76 -19.92
CA GLY A 188 6.15 -2.67 -19.55
C GLY A 188 6.93 -1.53 -20.21
N GLN A 189 6.33 -0.76 -21.14
CA GLN A 189 6.93 0.45 -21.67
C GLN A 189 6.54 1.66 -20.82
N THR A 190 7.51 2.52 -20.52
CA THR A 190 7.33 3.75 -19.75
C THR A 190 7.55 4.94 -20.67
N ASP A 191 6.52 5.77 -20.83
CA ASP A 191 6.58 7.05 -21.53
C ASP A 191 6.52 8.18 -20.51
N ILE A 192 7.48 9.12 -20.58
CA ILE A 192 7.64 10.24 -19.64
C ILE A 192 7.60 11.54 -20.42
N GLN A 193 6.67 12.42 -20.06
CA GLN A 193 6.50 13.73 -20.68
C GLN A 193 6.60 14.83 -19.62
N PHE A 194 7.55 15.75 -19.80
CA PHE A 194 7.72 16.89 -18.90
C PHE A 194 6.99 18.11 -19.45
N ASN A 195 6.23 18.77 -18.60
CA ASN A 195 5.60 20.03 -18.92
C ASN A 195 6.53 21.18 -18.52
N ARG A 196 7.53 21.47 -19.35
CA ARG A 196 8.40 22.62 -19.12
C ARG A 196 7.65 23.88 -19.53
N LYS A 197 7.49 24.83 -18.60
CA LYS A 197 7.10 26.19 -18.96
C LYS A 197 8.08 26.69 -20.03
N LYS A 198 7.55 27.14 -21.17
CA LYS A 198 8.33 28.04 -22.03
C LYS A 198 8.59 29.27 -21.17
N ASN A 199 9.83 29.49 -20.77
CA ASN A 199 10.23 30.81 -20.29
C ASN A 199 9.93 31.77 -21.45
N CYS A 200 8.86 32.56 -21.34
CA CYS A 200 8.71 33.74 -22.17
C CYS A 200 9.82 34.70 -21.73
N THR A 201 10.94 34.65 -22.42
CA THR A 201 11.90 35.76 -22.45
C THR A 201 11.16 36.97 -23.00
N GLN A 202 10.87 37.94 -22.13
CA GLN A 202 10.64 39.33 -22.51
C GLN A 202 11.98 40.04 -22.61
#